data_AF-A0A933NA50-F1
#
_entry.id   AF-A0A933NA50-F1
#
_cell.length_a   1.000
_cell.length_b   1.000
_cell.length_c   1.000
_cell.angle_alpha   90.00
_cell.angle_beta   90.00
_cell.angle_gamma   90.00
#
_symmetry.space_group_name_H-M   'P 1'
#
loop_
_entity.id
_entity.type
_entity.pdbx_description
1 polymer ?
#
loop_
_entity_poly.entity_id
_entity_poly.type
_entity_poly.pdbx_seq_one_letter_code
_entity_poly.pdbx_strand_id
1 'polypeptide(L)'
;MPWALIKKLAAIAAVVWFLMKLVGACSGPEVAKDSAQHLVNRPWVDRLPKNDRDLVTHLMLFEKARVRLGVVGQASRWRTVRDHLRFTHEGTKLDLEFPQEQKKITFTAKTWSCKEAPKPFDLCLELAHPGKKPIRLYSRATWRFQEEGIDAKEVPESLRAQVKDLAELRYRELPEPTEAPIEEIPDSLRGLLD
;
A
#
# COMPACT_ATOMS: atom_id res chain seq x y z
N MET A 1 41.79 17.64 -42.37
CA MET A 1 41.77 17.53 -40.88
C MET A 1 40.54 16.75 -40.41
N PRO A 2 40.54 15.41 -40.42
CA PRO A 2 39.37 14.59 -40.03
C PRO A 2 39.39 14.13 -38.55
N TRP A 3 40.39 14.56 -37.77
CA TRP A 3 40.62 14.10 -36.39
C TRP A 3 39.62 14.65 -35.37
N ALA A 4 38.96 15.78 -35.65
CA ALA A 4 38.03 16.42 -34.71
C ALA A 4 36.63 15.77 -34.70
N LEU A 5 36.21 15.09 -35.77
CA LEU A 5 34.92 14.42 -35.85
C LEU A 5 34.93 13.04 -35.17
N ILE A 6 36.04 12.31 -35.25
CA ILE A 6 36.19 10.99 -34.63
C ILE A 6 36.16 11.10 -33.09
N LYS A 7 36.71 12.18 -32.51
CA LYS A 7 36.68 12.45 -31.06
C LYS A 7 35.28 12.75 -30.52
N LYS A 8 34.40 13.39 -31.30
CA LYS A 8 33.04 13.72 -30.86
C LYS A 8 32.12 12.49 -30.85
N LEU A 9 32.31 11.56 -31.78
CA LEU A 9 31.54 10.30 -31.81
C LEU A 9 31.94 9.33 -30.69
N ALA A 10 33.22 9.27 -30.32
CA ALA A 10 33.70 8.44 -29.21
C ALA A 10 33.14 8.89 -27.84
N ALA A 11 32.96 10.19 -27.62
CA ALA A 11 32.40 10.73 -26.38
C ALA A 11 30.90 10.38 -26.19
N ILE A 12 30.13 10.34 -27.28
CA ILE A 12 28.70 9.98 -27.24
C ILE A 12 28.53 8.48 -26.98
N ALA A 13 29.36 7.64 -27.60
CA ALA A 13 29.33 6.19 -27.35
C ALA A 13 29.67 5.84 -25.90
N ALA A 14 30.62 6.56 -25.27
CA ALA A 14 30.97 6.36 -23.86
C ALA A 14 29.83 6.78 -22.90
N VAL A 15 29.10 7.87 -23.20
CA VAL A 15 27.95 8.32 -22.39
C VAL A 15 26.78 7.35 -22.49
N VAL A 16 26.49 6.82 -23.68
CA VAL A 16 25.44 5.80 -23.88
C VAL A 16 25.81 4.48 -23.18
N TRP A 17 27.06 4.03 -23.27
CA TRP A 17 27.52 2.83 -22.58
C TRP A 17 27.51 2.99 -21.04
N PHE A 18 27.85 4.17 -20.53
CA PHE A 18 27.80 4.49 -19.09
C PHE A 18 26.34 4.62 -18.58
N LEU A 19 25.43 5.18 -19.37
CA LEU A 19 23.99 5.19 -19.08
C LEU A 19 23.39 3.78 -19.09
N MET A 20 23.83 2.89 -19.98
CA MET A 20 23.40 1.48 -19.97
C MET A 20 24.00 0.68 -18.81
N LYS A 21 25.17 1.05 -18.28
CA LYS A 21 25.78 0.44 -17.08
C LYS A 21 25.18 0.92 -15.75
N LEU A 22 24.56 2.11 -15.73
CA LEU A 22 23.78 2.60 -14.58
C LEU A 22 22.35 2.04 -14.53
N VAL A 23 21.92 1.31 -15.57
CA VAL A 23 20.78 0.37 -15.50
C VAL A 23 21.28 -0.93 -14.85
N GLY A 24 21.65 -0.82 -13.59
CA GLY A 24 21.93 -1.95 -12.72
C GLY A 24 20.64 -2.70 -12.43
N ALA A 25 20.45 -3.79 -13.16
CA ALA A 25 19.84 -5.05 -12.73
C ALA A 25 18.75 -4.96 -11.65
N CYS A 26 17.50 -4.88 -12.09
CA CYS A 26 16.41 -5.63 -11.47
C CYS A 26 15.74 -6.44 -12.59
N SER A 27 16.40 -7.51 -13.01
CA SER A 27 15.72 -8.64 -13.62
C SER A 27 14.70 -9.11 -12.60
N GLY A 28 13.41 -8.80 -12.82
CA GLY A 28 12.35 -9.17 -11.91
C GLY A 28 12.29 -10.69 -11.80
N PRO A 29 12.43 -11.29 -10.59
CA PRO A 29 12.30 -12.72 -10.46
C PRO A 29 10.85 -13.12 -10.78
N GLU A 30 10.77 -14.29 -11.39
CA GLU A 30 9.61 -15.17 -11.55
C GLU A 30 8.51 -14.86 -10.52
N VAL A 31 7.29 -14.66 -10.99
CA VAL A 31 6.15 -14.28 -10.16
C VAL A 31 5.80 -15.45 -9.24
N ALA A 32 6.44 -15.48 -8.08
CA ALA A 32 6.14 -16.43 -7.02
C ALA A 32 4.67 -16.28 -6.61
N LYS A 33 3.98 -17.42 -6.41
CA LYS A 33 2.58 -17.55 -5.98
C LYS A 33 2.20 -16.79 -4.69
N ASP A 34 3.15 -16.15 -4.01
CA ASP A 34 3.00 -15.32 -2.81
C ASP A 34 2.90 -13.81 -3.08
N SER A 35 2.84 -13.41 -4.34
CA SER A 35 2.94 -12.03 -4.81
C SER A 35 1.71 -11.16 -4.54
N ALA A 36 1.23 -11.08 -3.30
CA ALA A 36 0.30 -10.06 -2.78
C ALA A 36 -0.02 -10.26 -1.29
N GLN A 37 0.57 -11.25 -0.60
CA GLN A 37 0.19 -11.61 0.76
C GLN A 37 0.28 -10.47 1.78
N HIS A 38 1.13 -9.48 1.52
CA HIS A 38 1.29 -8.34 2.41
C HIS A 38 0.53 -7.10 1.95
N LEU A 39 -0.19 -7.15 0.83
CA LEU A 39 -0.80 -5.99 0.19
C LEU A 39 -1.80 -5.27 1.10
N VAL A 40 -2.65 -6.04 1.78
CA VAL A 40 -3.73 -5.51 2.61
C VAL A 40 -3.31 -5.37 4.07
N ASN A 41 -4.12 -4.59 4.78
CA ASN A 41 -4.03 -4.33 6.21
C ASN A 41 -2.67 -3.76 6.66
N ARG A 42 -2.11 -2.85 5.85
CA ARG A 42 -0.97 -2.00 6.25
C ARG A 42 -0.90 -0.67 5.49
N PRO A 43 -0.22 0.33 6.05
CA PRO A 43 0.21 1.50 5.29
C PRO A 43 1.40 1.18 4.38
N TRP A 44 1.30 1.67 3.15
CA TRP A 44 2.36 1.70 2.14
C TRP A 44 2.70 3.15 1.82
N VAL A 45 3.98 3.49 1.76
CA VAL A 45 4.45 4.87 1.50
C VAL A 45 5.56 4.90 0.46
N ASP A 46 5.67 5.99 -0.30
CA ASP A 46 6.77 6.14 -1.26
C ASP A 46 8.13 6.37 -0.57
N ARG A 47 8.14 7.00 0.61
CA ARG A 47 9.34 7.27 1.43
C ARG A 47 8.96 7.75 2.82
N LEU A 48 9.96 7.98 3.67
CA LEU A 48 9.75 8.73 4.91
C LEU A 48 9.70 10.25 4.65
N PRO A 49 8.90 11.00 5.43
CA PRO A 49 8.91 12.46 5.40
C PRO A 49 10.25 12.98 5.91
N LYS A 50 10.82 13.97 5.23
CA LYS A 50 12.07 14.64 5.62
C LYS A 50 11.83 15.78 6.61
N ASN A 51 10.62 16.33 6.64
CA ASN A 51 10.19 17.40 7.53
C ASN A 51 8.65 17.40 7.63
N ASP A 52 8.11 18.23 8.53
CA ASP A 52 6.67 18.26 8.82
C ASP A 52 5.78 18.72 7.66
N ARG A 53 6.31 19.46 6.69
CA ARG A 53 5.55 19.94 5.52
C ARG A 53 5.64 19.01 4.33
N ASP A 54 6.43 17.95 4.47
CA ASP A 54 6.77 17.07 3.37
C ASP A 54 5.60 16.15 3.01
N LEU A 55 5.09 16.28 1.78
CA LEU A 55 4.01 15.44 1.28
C LEU A 55 4.57 14.08 0.85
N VAL A 56 4.08 13.05 1.51
CA VAL A 56 4.42 11.65 1.27
C VAL A 56 3.21 10.95 0.67
N THR A 57 3.43 10.20 -0.40
CA THR A 57 2.37 9.43 -1.06
C THR A 57 2.10 8.18 -0.24
N HIS A 58 0.83 7.89 0.03
CA HIS A 58 0.43 6.73 0.80
C HIS A 58 -0.69 5.95 0.14
N LEU A 59 -0.69 4.65 0.38
CA LEU A 59 -1.76 3.71 0.04
C LEU A 59 -2.04 2.86 1.28
N MET A 60 -3.30 2.76 1.65
CA MET A 60 -3.78 1.87 2.69
C MET A 60 -4.94 1.08 2.12
N LEU A 61 -4.85 -0.24 2.16
CA LEU A 61 -5.93 -1.14 1.79
C LEU A 61 -6.34 -1.91 3.04
N PHE A 62 -7.62 -1.85 3.37
CA PHE A 62 -8.20 -2.47 4.55
C PHE A 62 -9.20 -3.56 4.15
N GLU A 63 -8.94 -4.77 4.61
CA GLU A 63 -9.79 -5.94 4.39
C GLU A 63 -10.17 -6.57 5.72
N LYS A 64 -11.47 -6.56 6.04
CA LYS A 64 -12.03 -7.31 7.16
C LYS A 64 -13.40 -7.86 6.79
N ALA A 65 -13.59 -9.17 6.97
CA ALA A 65 -14.82 -9.89 6.63
C ALA A 65 -15.26 -9.59 5.17
N ARG A 66 -16.37 -8.86 4.98
CA ARG A 66 -16.91 -8.50 3.66
C ARG A 66 -16.59 -7.07 3.22
N VAL A 67 -15.85 -6.31 4.04
CA VAL A 67 -15.53 -4.91 3.78
C VAL A 67 -14.13 -4.81 3.17
N ARG A 68 -14.04 -4.17 2.00
CA ARG A 68 -12.79 -3.90 1.28
C ARG A 68 -12.73 -2.43 0.87
N LEU A 69 -12.10 -1.63 1.71
CA LEU A 69 -11.94 -0.20 1.53
C LEU A 69 -10.47 0.17 1.48
N GLY A 70 -10.14 1.25 0.80
CA GLY A 70 -8.81 1.79 0.80
C GLY A 70 -8.80 3.30 0.81
N VAL A 71 -7.61 3.84 1.06
CA VAL A 71 -7.30 5.25 0.95
C VAL A 71 -6.00 5.37 0.18
N VAL A 72 -5.99 6.26 -0.80
CA VAL A 72 -4.78 6.68 -1.50
C VAL A 72 -4.68 8.20 -1.44
N GLY A 73 -3.46 8.71 -1.38
CA GLY A 73 -3.29 10.16 -1.36
C GLY A 73 -1.89 10.60 -1.00
N GLN A 74 -1.80 11.86 -0.58
CA GLN A 74 -0.60 12.49 -0.08
C GLN A 74 -0.86 13.13 1.28
N ALA A 75 0.05 12.96 2.21
CA ALA A 75 -0.07 13.51 3.56
C ALA A 75 1.26 14.08 4.04
N SER A 76 1.16 15.19 4.79
CA SER A 76 2.20 15.76 5.64
C SER A 76 1.59 15.99 7.04
N ARG A 77 2.35 16.58 7.97
CA ARG A 77 1.81 16.94 9.30
C ARG A 77 0.65 17.94 9.20
N TRP A 78 0.67 18.81 8.18
CA TRP A 78 -0.22 19.97 8.10
C TRP A 78 -1.30 19.83 7.03
N ARG A 79 -1.10 18.97 6.03
CA ARG A 79 -2.02 18.84 4.90
C ARG A 79 -2.20 17.38 4.53
N THR A 80 -3.44 16.99 4.31
CA THR A 80 -3.80 15.68 3.75
C THR A 80 -4.67 15.91 2.52
N VAL A 81 -4.36 15.21 1.42
CA VAL A 81 -5.18 15.09 0.22
C VAL A 81 -5.37 13.61 -0.01
N ARG A 82 -6.61 13.13 0.03
CA ARG A 82 -6.89 11.70 -0.02
C ARG A 82 -8.20 11.39 -0.73
N ASP A 83 -8.23 10.25 -1.39
CA ASP A 83 -9.42 9.66 -1.97
C ASP A 83 -9.71 8.33 -1.27
N HIS A 84 -10.98 8.14 -0.90
CA HIS A 84 -11.45 6.84 -0.43
C HIS A 84 -11.85 6.01 -1.64
N LEU A 85 -11.46 4.75 -1.64
CA LEU A 85 -11.69 3.83 -2.74
C LEU A 85 -12.22 2.50 -2.22
N ARG A 86 -12.92 1.77 -3.09
CA ARG A 86 -13.17 0.34 -2.92
C ARG A 86 -12.09 -0.42 -3.66
N PHE A 87 -11.79 -1.63 -3.22
CA PHE A 87 -10.85 -2.45 -3.96
C PHE A 87 -11.24 -3.91 -3.99
N THR A 88 -10.76 -4.60 -5.02
CA THR A 88 -10.72 -6.06 -5.05
C THR A 88 -9.32 -6.49 -5.43
N HIS A 89 -8.87 -7.62 -4.88
CA HIS A 89 -7.62 -8.23 -5.30
C HIS A 89 -7.81 -9.74 -5.49
N GLU A 90 -7.13 -10.27 -6.50
CA GLU A 90 -7.09 -11.69 -6.83
C GLU A 90 -5.70 -12.02 -7.37
N GLY A 91 -4.92 -12.77 -6.59
CA GLY A 91 -3.51 -13.00 -6.88
C GLY A 91 -2.76 -11.66 -6.98
N THR A 92 -2.17 -11.38 -8.15
CA THR A 92 -1.47 -10.12 -8.42
C THR A 92 -2.37 -9.02 -8.96
N LYS A 93 -3.63 -9.30 -9.32
CA LYS A 93 -4.51 -8.29 -9.90
C LYS A 93 -5.12 -7.46 -8.78
N LEU A 94 -4.97 -6.14 -8.85
CA LEU A 94 -5.55 -5.17 -7.92
C LEU A 94 -6.45 -4.21 -8.71
N ASP A 95 -7.74 -4.24 -8.44
CA ASP A 95 -8.71 -3.30 -9.00
C ASP A 95 -9.05 -2.25 -7.94
N LEU A 96 -8.85 -0.97 -8.26
CA LEU A 96 -9.23 0.17 -7.43
C LEU A 96 -10.42 0.89 -8.06
N GLU A 97 -11.48 1.10 -7.29
CA GLU A 97 -12.69 1.82 -7.70
C GLU A 97 -12.81 3.09 -6.86
N PHE A 98 -12.89 4.23 -7.54
CA PHE A 98 -13.02 5.56 -6.96
C PHE A 98 -14.47 6.02 -7.13
N PRO A 99 -15.32 5.91 -6.09
CA PRO A 99 -16.76 6.12 -6.24
C PRO A 99 -17.13 7.55 -6.59
N GLN A 100 -16.38 8.53 -6.09
CA GLN A 100 -16.64 9.96 -6.30
C GLN A 100 -16.48 10.35 -7.77
N GLU A 101 -15.49 9.78 -8.46
CA GLU A 101 -15.19 10.02 -9.87
C GLU A 101 -15.81 8.98 -10.81
N GLN A 102 -16.41 7.92 -10.24
CA GLN A 102 -16.90 6.74 -10.97
C GLN A 102 -15.82 6.11 -11.86
N LYS A 103 -14.58 6.07 -11.37
CA LYS A 103 -13.42 5.56 -12.11
C LYS A 103 -12.95 4.24 -11.54
N LYS A 104 -12.53 3.34 -12.43
CA LYS A 104 -11.87 2.09 -12.07
C LYS A 104 -10.47 2.04 -12.69
N ILE A 105 -9.48 1.63 -11.89
CA ILE A 105 -8.10 1.49 -12.32
C ILE A 105 -7.60 0.11 -11.90
N THR A 106 -7.04 -0.64 -12.85
CA THR A 106 -6.46 -1.96 -12.59
C THR A 106 -4.93 -1.87 -12.56
N PHE A 107 -4.33 -2.48 -11.55
CA PHE A 107 -2.89 -2.64 -11.37
C PHE A 107 -2.51 -4.12 -11.29
N THR A 108 -1.27 -4.43 -11.65
CA THR A 108 -0.58 -5.63 -11.17
C THR A 108 0.21 -5.25 -9.93
N ALA A 109 -0.15 -5.83 -8.78
CA ALA A 109 0.50 -5.65 -7.50
C ALA A 109 1.44 -6.81 -7.21
N LYS A 110 2.64 -6.49 -6.71
CA LYS A 110 3.62 -7.47 -6.21
C LYS A 110 4.14 -7.00 -4.86
N THR A 111 4.10 -7.87 -3.86
CA THR A 111 4.67 -7.62 -2.52
C THR A 111 5.76 -8.62 -2.18
N TRP A 112 6.86 -8.17 -1.57
CA TRP A 112 7.93 -9.05 -1.11
C TRP A 112 8.73 -8.41 0.03
N SER A 113 9.44 -9.24 0.81
CA SER A 113 10.45 -8.74 1.74
C SER A 113 11.69 -8.31 0.96
N CYS A 114 12.13 -7.07 1.17
CA CYS A 114 13.23 -6.47 0.43
C CYS A 114 14.27 -5.90 1.39
N LYS A 115 15.53 -6.31 1.21
CA LYS A 115 16.67 -5.81 2.01
C LYS A 115 17.24 -4.51 1.43
N GLU A 116 16.95 -4.25 0.16
CA GLU A 116 17.36 -3.06 -0.58
C GLU A 116 16.49 -1.82 -0.29
N ALA A 117 15.41 -1.99 0.47
CA ALA A 117 14.53 -0.88 0.84
C ALA A 117 15.30 0.18 1.66
N PRO A 118 14.95 1.47 1.54
CA PRO A 118 15.44 2.47 2.46
C PRO A 118 15.06 2.09 3.89
N LYS A 119 16.03 2.10 4.82
CA LYS A 119 15.71 1.89 6.24
C LYS A 119 14.70 2.97 6.70
N PRO A 120 13.69 2.62 7.52
CA PRO A 120 13.49 1.37 8.25
C PRO A 120 12.52 0.37 7.58
N PHE A 121 12.30 0.48 6.27
CA PHE A 121 11.38 -0.42 5.56
C PHE A 121 11.99 -1.81 5.36
N ASP A 122 11.14 -2.83 5.35
CA ASP A 122 11.50 -4.25 5.15
C ASP A 122 10.58 -4.97 4.15
N LEU A 123 9.55 -4.26 3.67
CA LEU A 123 8.58 -4.72 2.68
C LEU A 123 8.50 -3.73 1.51
N CYS A 124 8.43 -4.29 0.31
CA CYS A 124 8.27 -3.55 -0.94
C CYS A 124 6.94 -3.92 -1.59
N LEU A 125 6.30 -2.91 -2.18
CA LEU A 125 5.14 -3.04 -3.05
C LEU A 125 5.48 -2.40 -4.39
N GLU A 126 5.22 -3.12 -5.47
CA GLU A 126 5.24 -2.58 -6.82
C GLU A 126 3.84 -2.64 -7.41
N LEU A 127 3.39 -1.51 -7.96
CA LEU A 127 2.13 -1.36 -8.68
C LEU A 127 2.43 -1.02 -10.13
N ALA A 128 2.16 -1.96 -11.03
CA ALA A 128 2.34 -1.78 -12.46
C ALA A 128 0.98 -1.55 -13.16
N HIS A 129 0.94 -0.59 -14.07
CA HIS A 129 -0.20 -0.33 -14.95
C HIS A 129 0.29 -0.30 -16.41
N PRO A 130 -0.44 -0.89 -17.38
CA PRO A 130 -0.02 -0.93 -18.78
C PRO A 130 0.36 0.45 -19.32
N GLY A 131 1.53 0.53 -19.98
CA GLY A 131 2.02 1.78 -20.58
C GLY A 131 2.48 2.85 -19.58
N LYS A 132 2.54 2.55 -18.28
CA LYS A 132 3.05 3.46 -17.24
C LYS A 132 4.26 2.84 -16.54
N LYS A 133 5.11 3.70 -15.97
CA LYS A 133 6.21 3.24 -15.10
C LYS A 133 5.61 2.64 -13.82
N PRO A 134 6.15 1.51 -13.31
CA PRO A 134 5.72 0.96 -12.04
C PRO A 134 5.94 1.96 -10.90
N ILE A 135 4.99 1.99 -9.97
CA ILE A 135 5.08 2.77 -8.74
C ILE A 135 5.60 1.84 -7.64
N ARG A 136 6.62 2.28 -6.91
CA ARG A 136 7.18 1.53 -5.79
C ARG A 136 6.81 2.21 -4.48
N LEU A 137 6.23 1.43 -3.58
CA LEU A 137 5.91 1.83 -2.22
C LEU A 137 6.57 0.86 -1.23
N TYR A 138 6.68 1.28 0.01
CA TYR A 138 7.38 0.57 1.07
C TYR A 138 6.52 0.49 2.32
N SER A 139 6.74 -0.57 3.10
CA SER A 139 6.07 -0.75 4.38
C SER A 139 7.03 -1.40 5.37
N ARG A 140 6.55 -1.58 6.60
CA ARG A 140 7.22 -2.33 7.66
C ARG A 140 6.41 -3.57 7.98
N ALA A 141 7.07 -4.66 8.34
CA ALA A 141 6.40 -5.89 8.75
C ALA A 141 5.56 -5.66 10.01
N THR A 142 6.02 -4.77 10.91
CA THR A 142 5.33 -4.39 12.15
C THR A 142 4.15 -3.45 11.92
N TRP A 143 4.10 -2.74 10.79
CA TRP A 143 2.96 -1.91 10.42
C TRP A 143 1.82 -2.78 9.92
N ARG A 144 1.05 -3.38 10.84
CA ARG A 144 -0.15 -4.16 10.54
C ARG A 144 -1.32 -3.61 11.36
N PHE A 145 -2.47 -3.38 10.73
CA PHE A 145 -3.70 -3.13 11.49
C PHE A 145 -4.07 -4.42 12.22
N GLN A 146 -4.01 -4.42 13.55
CA GLN A 146 -4.54 -5.50 14.38
C GLN A 146 -6.04 -5.28 14.60
N GLU A 147 -6.76 -6.27 15.14
CA GLU A 147 -8.19 -6.14 15.40
C GLU A 147 -8.53 -4.97 16.34
N GLU A 148 -7.60 -4.65 17.24
CA GLU A 148 -7.61 -3.56 18.20
C GLU A 148 -7.09 -2.22 17.62
N GLY A 149 -6.58 -2.21 16.38
CA GLY A 149 -5.99 -1.05 15.70
C GLY A 149 -4.50 -1.24 15.35
N ILE A 150 -3.87 -0.22 14.75
CA ILE A 150 -2.40 -0.12 14.73
C ILE A 150 -2.00 0.62 16.01
N ASP A 151 -0.90 0.22 16.68
CA ASP A 151 -0.27 1.10 17.66
C ASP A 151 0.19 2.38 16.94
N ALA A 152 -0.61 3.44 17.09
CA ALA A 152 -0.37 4.71 16.43
C ALA A 152 1.04 5.25 16.71
N LYS A 153 1.70 4.82 17.80
CA LYS A 153 3.08 5.21 18.10
C LYS A 153 4.08 4.71 17.07
N GLU A 154 3.85 3.56 16.44
CA GLU A 154 4.73 2.97 15.42
C GLU A 154 4.60 3.63 14.04
N VAL A 155 3.49 4.31 13.80
CA VAL A 155 3.17 4.99 12.53
C VAL A 155 3.70 6.43 12.57
N PRO A 156 4.30 6.95 11.47
CA PRO A 156 4.71 8.35 11.37
C PRO A 156 3.56 9.28 11.73
N GLU A 157 3.86 10.36 12.46
CA GLU A 157 2.83 11.28 12.99
C GLU A 157 1.87 11.79 11.89
N SER A 158 2.41 12.09 10.70
CA SER A 158 1.64 12.54 9.53
C SER A 158 0.55 11.54 9.09
N LEU A 159 0.73 10.26 9.39
CA LEU A 159 -0.17 9.18 8.97
C LEU A 159 -1.15 8.72 10.06
N ARG A 160 -0.95 9.14 11.31
CA ARG A 160 -1.78 8.69 12.44
C ARG A 160 -3.24 9.06 12.28
N ALA A 161 -3.53 10.27 11.81
CA ALA A 161 -4.90 10.71 11.57
C ALA A 161 -5.60 9.84 10.51
N GLN A 162 -4.90 9.43 9.44
CA GLN A 162 -5.52 8.60 8.41
C GLN A 162 -5.75 7.16 8.87
N VAL A 163 -4.83 6.62 9.68
CA VAL A 163 -5.02 5.31 10.33
C VAL A 163 -6.24 5.36 11.28
N LYS A 164 -6.41 6.44 12.03
CA LYS A 164 -7.55 6.64 12.93
C LYS A 164 -8.87 6.79 12.15
N ASP A 165 -8.90 7.63 11.13
CA ASP A 165 -10.08 7.86 10.29
C ASP A 165 -10.55 6.56 9.60
N LEU A 166 -9.61 5.74 9.10
CA LEU A 166 -9.92 4.42 8.55
C LEU A 166 -10.51 3.46 9.60
N ALA A 167 -9.97 3.49 10.82
CA ALA A 167 -10.51 2.71 11.92
C ALA A 167 -11.93 3.18 12.32
N GLU A 168 -12.23 4.46 12.21
CA GLU A 168 -13.58 5.01 12.45
C GLU A 168 -14.55 4.70 11.30
N LEU A 169 -14.12 4.75 10.03
CA LEU A 169 -14.94 4.31 8.89
C LEU A 169 -15.28 2.82 8.98
N ARG A 170 -14.36 1.99 9.50
CA ARG A 170 -14.65 0.60 9.87
C ARG A 170 -15.85 0.50 10.81
N TYR A 171 -16.01 1.38 11.80
CA TYR A 171 -17.15 1.33 12.71
C TYR A 171 -18.47 1.70 12.05
N ARG A 172 -18.45 2.56 11.02
CA ARG A 172 -19.68 3.04 10.35
C ARG A 172 -20.19 2.10 9.27
N GLU A 173 -19.29 1.37 8.59
CA GLU A 173 -19.66 0.41 7.54
C GLU A 173 -19.85 -1.03 8.02
N LEU A 174 -19.38 -1.35 9.24
CA LEU A 174 -19.83 -2.57 9.87
C LEU A 174 -21.34 -2.44 10.08
N PRO A 175 -22.15 -3.44 9.64
CA PRO A 175 -23.53 -3.48 10.11
C PRO A 175 -23.44 -3.39 11.63
N GLU A 176 -24.26 -2.54 12.27
CA GLU A 176 -24.44 -2.68 13.70
C GLU A 176 -24.63 -4.16 13.97
N PRO A 177 -23.98 -4.72 15.02
CA PRO A 177 -24.32 -6.08 15.42
C PRO A 177 -25.83 -6.06 15.48
N THR A 178 -26.47 -6.78 14.55
CA THR A 178 -27.88 -7.05 14.69
C THR A 178 -27.87 -7.71 16.04
N GLU A 179 -28.48 -7.05 17.02
CA GLU A 179 -28.84 -7.68 18.26
C GLU A 179 -29.64 -8.89 17.79
N ALA A 180 -28.95 -10.02 17.57
CA ALA A 180 -29.59 -11.29 17.51
C ALA A 180 -30.40 -11.26 18.80
N PRO A 181 -31.74 -11.40 18.73
CA PRO A 181 -32.52 -11.52 19.93
C PRO A 181 -31.76 -12.50 20.79
N ILE A 182 -31.39 -12.09 22.01
CA ILE A 182 -30.83 -13.02 22.98
C ILE A 182 -31.83 -14.16 22.96
N GLU A 183 -31.48 -15.26 22.31
CA GLU A 183 -32.34 -16.42 22.23
C GLU A 183 -32.44 -16.81 23.69
N GLU A 184 -33.59 -16.49 24.29
CA GLU A 184 -33.82 -16.71 25.71
C GLU A 184 -33.38 -18.13 25.96
N ILE A 185 -32.32 -18.31 26.77
CA ILE A 185 -31.84 -19.64 27.12
C ILE A 185 -33.09 -20.40 27.55
N PRO A 186 -33.53 -21.42 26.79
CA PRO A 186 -34.80 -22.06 27.08
C PRO A 186 -34.71 -22.57 28.50
N ASP A 187 -35.79 -22.43 29.29
CA ASP A 187 -35.75 -22.73 30.73
C ASP A 187 -35.25 -24.15 31.02
N SER A 188 -35.32 -25.06 30.03
CA SER A 188 -34.73 -26.41 30.06
C SER A 188 -33.20 -26.45 30.21
N LEU A 189 -32.48 -25.40 29.82
CA LEU A 189 -31.03 -25.29 29.91
C LEU A 189 -30.55 -24.52 31.16
N ARG A 190 -31.44 -23.85 31.89
CA ARG A 190 -31.07 -23.12 33.12
C ARG A 190 -30.69 -24.05 34.27
N GLY A 191 -31.31 -25.23 34.36
CA GLY A 191 -31.01 -26.22 35.42
C GLY A 191 -29.75 -27.06 35.20
N LEU A 192 -28.97 -26.80 34.15
CA LEU A 192 -27.70 -27.49 33.85
C LEU A 192 -26.45 -26.71 34.28
N LEU A 193 -26.64 -25.49 34.81
CA LEU A 193 -25.56 -24.58 35.20
C LEU A 193 -25.46 -24.35 36.72
N ASP A 194 -26.26 -25.09 37.50
CA ASP A 194 -26.15 -25.17 38.98
C ASP A 194 -25.40 -26.44 39.41
#